data_AF-A0A8T5KYQ4-F1
#
_entry.id   AF-A0A8T5KYQ4-F1
#
_cell.length_a   1.000
_cell.length_b   1.000
_cell.length_c   1.000
_cell.angle_alpha   90.00
_cell.angle_beta   90.00
_cell.angle_gamma   90.00
#
_symmetry.space_group_name_H-M   'P 1'
#
loop_
_entity.id
_entity.type
_entity.pdbx_description
1 polymer ?
#
loop_
_entity_poly.entity_id
_entity_poly.type
_entity_poly.pdbx_seq_one_letter_code
_entity_poly.pdbx_strand_id
1 'polypeptide(L)'
;MSNIFLSYRFTGEDSKELEEILTNIRDSLQSAGHSVFCSFWLDNIFRGKNFTTEQIYEYGLQKVDESEVFLAFVKSAYPSKGMNIESERAIEKNKRYILVIKEGLEFPEFRYAAHQVIEYEQLDNLYSKLKNIQ
;
A
#
# COMPACT_ATOMS: atom_id res chain seq x y z
N MET A 1 -16.53 -4.10 6.14
CA MET A 1 -16.15 -3.85 4.74
C MET A 1 -15.55 -2.47 4.69
N SER A 2 -14.28 -2.37 4.30
CA SER A 2 -13.56 -1.09 4.28
C SER A 2 -12.93 -0.83 2.93
N ASN A 3 -12.74 0.45 2.60
CA ASN A 3 -12.00 0.86 1.41
C ASN A 3 -10.54 1.13 1.77
N ILE A 4 -9.64 0.31 1.22
CA ILE A 4 -8.21 0.31 1.54
C ILE A 4 -7.42 0.97 0.40
N PHE A 5 -6.59 1.94 0.74
CA PHE A 5 -5.52 2.41 -0.14
C PHE A 5 -4.26 1.57 0.10
N LEU A 6 -3.77 0.87 -0.92
CA LEU A 6 -2.56 0.06 -0.89
C LEU A 6 -1.37 0.88 -1.41
N SER A 7 -0.53 1.33 -0.49
CA SER A 7 0.73 2.03 -0.78
C SER A 7 1.89 1.05 -0.85
N TYR A 8 2.79 1.25 -1.80
CA TYR A 8 3.89 0.34 -2.09
C TYR A 8 5.06 1.10 -2.74
N ARG A 9 6.22 0.45 -2.78
CA ARG A 9 7.36 0.94 -3.53
C ARG A 9 7.35 0.40 -4.95
N PHE A 10 7.39 1.30 -5.93
CA PHE A 10 7.52 0.93 -7.36
C PHE A 10 8.98 0.95 -7.83
N THR A 11 9.71 2.04 -7.55
CA THR A 11 11.05 2.26 -8.12
C THR A 11 12.08 1.25 -7.60
N GLY A 12 12.73 0.54 -8.53
CA GLY A 12 13.78 -0.43 -8.24
C GLY A 12 13.27 -1.86 -8.00
N GLU A 13 11.97 -2.10 -8.15
CA GLU A 13 11.37 -3.43 -8.05
C GLU A 13 11.17 -4.04 -9.46
N ASP A 14 11.16 -5.37 -9.55
CA ASP A 14 10.71 -6.06 -10.76
C ASP A 14 9.19 -5.90 -10.91
N SER A 15 8.75 -5.39 -12.06
CA SER A 15 7.34 -5.04 -12.24
C SER A 15 6.42 -6.26 -12.25
N LYS A 16 6.88 -7.41 -12.73
CA LYS A 16 6.05 -8.64 -12.79
C LYS A 16 5.90 -9.26 -11.42
N GLU A 17 7.01 -9.39 -10.68
CA GLU A 17 7.00 -9.85 -9.30
C GLU A 17 6.11 -8.94 -8.44
N LEU A 18 6.26 -7.62 -8.59
CA LEU A 18 5.47 -6.65 -7.85
C LEU A 18 3.98 -6.74 -8.19
N GLU A 19 3.63 -6.89 -9.47
CA GLU A 19 2.24 -7.07 -9.90
C GLU A 19 1.60 -8.30 -9.26
N GLU A 20 2.31 -9.43 -9.26
CA GLU A 20 1.84 -10.68 -8.66
C GLU A 20 1.61 -10.51 -7.16
N ILE A 21 2.57 -9.91 -6.45
CA ILE A 21 2.46 -9.66 -5.01
C ILE A 21 1.27 -8.76 -4.69
N LEU A 22 1.16 -7.61 -5.36
CA LEU A 22 0.08 -6.64 -5.11
C LEU A 22 -1.29 -7.22 -5.45
N THR A 23 -1.37 -8.06 -6.48
CA THR A 23 -2.58 -8.79 -6.87
C THR A 23 -2.99 -9.78 -5.78
N ASN A 24 -2.06 -10.57 -5.25
CA ASN A 24 -2.36 -11.52 -4.16
C ASN A 24 -2.74 -10.82 -2.85
N ILE A 25 -2.14 -9.66 -2.54
CA ILE A 25 -2.55 -8.80 -1.42
C ILE A 25 -3.98 -8.34 -1.62
N ARG A 26 -4.31 -7.78 -2.80
CA ARG A 26 -5.66 -7.33 -3.14
C ARG A 26 -6.67 -8.45 -2.97
N ASP A 27 -6.41 -9.60 -3.59
CA ASP A 27 -7.37 -10.71 -3.63
C ASP A 27 -7.58 -11.30 -2.23
N SER A 28 -6.54 -11.31 -1.38
CA SER A 28 -6.65 -11.69 0.04
C SER A 28 -7.53 -10.73 0.84
N LEU A 29 -7.34 -9.42 0.66
CA LEU A 29 -8.16 -8.38 1.31
C LEU A 29 -9.61 -8.39 0.79
N GLN A 30 -9.81 -8.62 -0.51
CA GLN A 30 -11.13 -8.76 -1.11
C GLN A 30 -11.87 -10.00 -0.61
N SER A 31 -11.16 -11.11 -0.40
CA SER A 31 -11.72 -12.31 0.22
C SER A 31 -12.18 -12.08 1.66
N ALA A 32 -11.56 -11.13 2.37
CA ALA A 32 -11.99 -10.66 3.69
C ALA A 32 -13.14 -9.62 3.63
N GLY A 33 -13.62 -9.27 2.43
CA GLY A 33 -14.73 -8.34 2.23
C GLY A 33 -14.32 -6.87 2.25
N HIS A 34 -13.07 -6.54 1.91
CA HIS A 34 -12.60 -5.16 1.71
C HIS A 34 -12.52 -4.80 0.22
N SER A 35 -12.60 -3.52 -0.10
CA SER A 35 -12.21 -3.01 -1.42
C SER A 35 -10.80 -2.45 -1.34
N VAL A 36 -10.04 -2.56 -2.43
CA VAL A 36 -8.63 -2.14 -2.45
C VAL A 36 -8.37 -1.30 -3.69
N PHE A 37 -7.79 -0.13 -3.47
CA PHE A 37 -7.25 0.73 -4.50
C PHE A 37 -5.72 0.66 -4.48
N CYS A 38 -5.09 0.54 -5.65
CA CYS A 38 -3.64 0.64 -5.82
C CYS A 38 -3.36 1.36 -7.13
N SER A 39 -2.46 2.34 -7.09
CA SER A 39 -2.07 3.12 -8.27
C SER A 39 -1.30 2.30 -9.31
N PHE A 40 -0.75 1.13 -8.93
CA PHE A 40 -0.03 0.23 -9.83
C PHE A 40 -0.83 -0.12 -11.08
N TRP A 41 -2.11 -0.47 -10.91
CA TRP A 41 -2.96 -0.91 -12.02
C TRP A 41 -3.43 0.22 -12.93
N LEU A 42 -3.09 1.47 -12.61
CA LEU A 42 -3.42 2.65 -13.43
C LEU A 42 -2.25 3.14 -14.29
N ASP A 43 -1.08 2.49 -14.24
CA ASP A 43 0.12 2.94 -14.97
C ASP A 43 -0.14 3.13 -16.48
N ASN A 44 -0.85 2.20 -17.12
CA ASN A 44 -1.24 2.33 -18.53
C ASN A 44 -2.12 3.55 -18.80
N ILE A 45 -3.01 3.90 -17.87
CA ILE A 45 -3.89 5.07 -17.98
C ILE A 45 -3.09 6.36 -17.78
N PHE A 46 -2.20 6.39 -16.78
CA PHE A 46 -1.34 7.53 -16.52
C PHE A 46 -0.42 7.82 -17.70
N ARG A 47 0.22 6.79 -18.27
CA ARG A 47 1.02 6.91 -19.48
C ARG A 47 0.20 7.33 -20.69
N GLY A 48 -0.96 6.70 -20.92
CA GLY A 48 -1.84 7.03 -22.03
C GLY A 48 -2.37 8.46 -22.01
N LYS A 49 -2.50 9.06 -20.82
CA LYS A 49 -2.91 10.46 -20.62
C LYS A 49 -1.73 11.43 -20.44
N ASN A 50 -0.50 10.97 -20.55
CA ASN A 50 0.72 11.75 -20.30
C ASN A 50 0.71 12.48 -18.94
N PHE A 51 0.25 11.80 -17.88
CA PHE A 51 0.24 12.39 -16.55
C PHE A 51 1.68 12.69 -16.09
N THR A 52 1.87 13.87 -15.51
CA THR A 52 3.11 14.21 -14.84
C THR A 52 3.23 13.43 -13.52
N THR A 53 4.44 13.33 -12.99
CA THR A 53 4.66 12.73 -11.66
C THR A 53 3.83 13.42 -10.57
N GLU A 54 3.68 14.75 -10.65
CA GLU A 54 2.86 15.54 -9.72
C GLU A 54 1.38 15.17 -9.81
N GLN A 55 0.83 15.05 -11.02
CA GLN A 55 -0.56 14.62 -11.23
C GLN A 55 -0.81 13.20 -10.72
N ILE A 56 0.17 12.29 -10.85
CA ILE A 56 0.07 10.94 -10.30
C ILE A 56 0.03 10.99 -8.77
N TYR A 57 0.89 11.81 -8.14
CA TYR A 57 0.86 11.98 -6.68
C TYR A 57 -0.43 12.62 -6.20
N GLU A 58 -0.91 13.69 -6.83
CA GLU A 58 -2.20 14.32 -6.50
C GLU A 58 -3.35 13.32 -6.60
N TYR A 59 -3.36 12.49 -7.66
CA TYR A 59 -4.35 11.44 -7.81
C TYR A 59 -4.25 10.41 -6.69
N GLY A 60 -3.04 9.98 -6.33
CA GLY A 60 -2.80 9.08 -5.19
C GLY A 60 -3.32 9.67 -3.88
N LEU A 61 -2.99 10.94 -3.60
CA LEU A 61 -3.43 11.66 -2.41
C LEU A 61 -4.96 11.80 -2.32
N GLN A 62 -5.63 12.10 -3.44
CA GLN A 62 -7.09 12.10 -3.49
C GLN A 62 -7.66 10.71 -3.13
N LYS A 63 -7.02 9.63 -3.61
CA LYS A 63 -7.45 8.27 -3.31
C LYS A 63 -7.18 7.87 -1.86
N VAL A 64 -6.13 8.39 -1.24
CA VAL A 64 -5.93 8.30 0.22
C VAL A 64 -7.09 8.99 0.94
N ASP A 65 -7.47 10.21 0.53
CA ASP A 65 -8.58 10.95 1.14
C ASP A 65 -9.93 10.21 1.06
N GLU A 66 -10.19 9.51 -0.05
CA GLU A 66 -11.40 8.71 -0.28
C GLU A 66 -11.40 7.36 0.45
N SER A 67 -10.25 6.89 0.93
CA SER A 67 -10.11 5.62 1.64
C SER A 67 -10.42 5.74 3.14
N GLU A 68 -10.76 4.63 3.78
CA GLU A 68 -10.92 4.54 5.23
C GLU A 68 -9.64 4.04 5.91
N VAL A 69 -8.93 3.17 5.20
CA VAL A 69 -7.73 2.49 5.67
C VAL A 69 -6.58 2.80 4.71
N PHE A 70 -5.45 3.19 5.27
CA PHE A 70 -4.19 3.26 4.57
C PHE A 70 -3.35 2.03 4.92
N LEU A 71 -2.97 1.25 3.92
CA LEU A 71 -2.11 0.08 4.08
C LEU A 71 -0.78 0.33 3.38
N ALA A 72 0.30 0.42 4.16
CA ALA A 72 1.66 0.52 3.64
C ALA A 72 2.30 -0.87 3.54
N PHE A 73 2.70 -1.27 2.33
CA PHE A 73 3.42 -2.52 2.09
C PHE A 73 4.91 -2.28 1.89
N VAL A 74 5.72 -2.76 2.84
CA VAL A 74 7.17 -2.59 2.89
C VAL A 74 7.86 -3.95 2.76
N LYS A 75 8.54 -4.19 1.63
CA LYS A 75 9.29 -5.44 1.35
C LYS A 75 10.79 -5.27 1.17
N SER A 76 11.28 -4.04 1.11
CA SER A 76 12.68 -3.70 0.86
C SER A 76 13.17 -2.61 1.82
N ALA A 77 14.50 -2.46 1.94
CA ALA A 77 15.15 -1.62 2.95
C ALA A 77 14.99 -0.10 2.75
N TYR A 78 14.30 0.35 1.71
CA TYR A 78 14.01 1.78 1.54
C TYR A 78 12.55 2.00 1.13
N PRO A 79 11.85 2.97 1.73
CA PRO A 79 10.50 3.33 1.30
C PRO A 79 10.61 4.22 0.05
N SER A 80 9.51 4.33 -0.71
CA SER A 80 9.47 5.29 -1.82
C SER A 80 9.10 6.69 -1.30
N LYS A 81 9.52 7.74 -2.02
CA LYS A 81 9.09 9.12 -1.74
C LYS A 81 7.56 9.24 -1.76
N GLY A 82 6.89 8.53 -2.68
CA GLY A 82 5.43 8.49 -2.77
C GLY A 82 4.80 7.90 -1.51
N MET A 83 5.33 6.79 -0.99
CA MET A 83 4.83 6.17 0.25
C MET A 83 4.89 7.11 1.44
N ASN A 84 5.97 7.89 1.58
CA ASN A 84 6.10 8.86 2.68
C ASN A 84 5.03 9.96 2.58
N ILE A 85 4.84 10.53 1.38
CA ILE A 85 3.84 11.58 1.13
C ILE A 85 2.42 11.05 1.40
N GLU A 86 2.11 9.85 0.93
CA GLU A 86 0.81 9.21 1.16
C GLU A 86 0.59 8.85 2.63
N SER A 87 1.62 8.40 3.33
CA SER A 87 1.63 8.11 4.76
C SER A 87 1.35 9.38 5.59
N GLU A 88 2.08 10.47 5.31
CA GLU A 88 1.84 11.77 5.95
C GLU A 88 0.39 12.21 5.75
N ARG A 89 -0.14 12.09 4.53
CA ARG A 89 -1.54 12.41 4.25
C ARG A 89 -2.53 11.54 5.02
N ALA A 90 -2.26 10.24 5.11
CA ALA A 90 -3.10 9.32 5.86
C ALA A 90 -3.15 9.68 7.36
N ILE A 91 -2.02 10.09 7.93
CA ILE A 91 -1.92 10.57 9.31
C ILE A 91 -2.72 11.86 9.50
N GLU A 92 -2.52 12.87 8.63
CA GLU A 92 -3.25 14.14 8.67
C GLU A 92 -4.77 13.93 8.64
N LYS A 93 -5.23 12.91 7.90
CA LYS A 93 -6.64 12.58 7.73
C LYS A 93 -7.18 11.60 8.76
N ASN A 94 -6.38 11.21 9.76
CA ASN A 94 -6.73 10.22 10.77
C ASN A 94 -7.26 8.91 10.16
N LYS A 95 -6.66 8.46 9.06
CA LYS A 95 -7.00 7.17 8.45
C LYS A 95 -6.53 6.04 9.36
N ARG A 96 -7.25 4.92 9.36
CA ARG A 96 -6.75 3.71 10.02
C ARG A 96 -5.52 3.23 9.27
N TYR A 97 -4.38 3.22 9.95
CA TYR A 97 -3.09 2.92 9.36
C TYR A 97 -2.70 1.47 9.67
N ILE A 98 -2.47 0.68 8.63
CA ILE A 98 -1.96 -0.69 8.72
C ILE A 98 -0.60 -0.75 8.04
N LEU A 99 0.42 -1.18 8.77
CA LEU A 99 1.73 -1.46 8.21
C LEU A 99 1.87 -2.96 7.97
N VAL A 100 2.19 -3.33 6.73
CA VAL A 100 2.61 -4.68 6.36
C VAL A 100 4.09 -4.62 6.03
N ILE A 101 4.91 -5.33 6.78
CA ILE A 101 6.37 -5.19 6.70
C ILE A 101 7.08 -6.54 6.76
N LYS A 102 8.11 -6.72 5.91
CA LYS A 102 8.94 -7.93 5.96
C LYS A 102 9.72 -7.97 7.27
N GLU A 103 9.78 -9.13 7.89
CA GLU A 103 10.51 -9.32 9.15
C GLU A 103 12.01 -8.98 8.98
N GLY A 104 12.58 -8.39 10.04
CA GLY A 104 13.96 -7.89 10.05
C GLY A 104 14.15 -6.51 9.39
N LEU A 105 13.08 -5.88 8.89
CA LEU A 105 13.13 -4.50 8.42
C LEU A 105 12.75 -3.50 9.53
N GLU A 106 13.63 -2.52 9.72
CA GLU A 106 13.47 -1.44 10.69
C GLU A 106 12.98 -0.17 9.99
N PHE A 107 11.70 0.16 10.20
CA PHE A 107 11.06 1.38 9.71
C PHE A 107 10.28 2.05 10.84
N PRO A 108 10.98 2.69 11.80
CA PRO A 108 10.36 3.26 12.98
C PRO A 108 9.23 4.25 12.64
N GLU A 109 9.42 5.10 11.63
CA GLU A 109 8.45 6.11 11.21
C GLU A 109 7.10 5.49 10.78
N PHE A 110 7.14 4.41 10.00
CA PHE A 110 5.93 3.68 9.59
C PHE A 110 5.32 2.94 10.79
N ARG A 111 6.14 2.35 11.67
CA ARG A 111 5.69 1.61 12.85
C ARG A 111 5.00 2.52 13.87
N TYR A 112 5.52 3.71 14.12
CA TYR A 112 4.94 4.68 15.04
C TYR A 112 3.62 5.24 14.55
N ALA A 113 3.45 5.40 13.23
CA ALA A 113 2.20 5.85 12.63
C ALA A 113 1.13 4.75 12.55
N ALA A 114 1.54 3.49 12.51
CA ALA A 114 0.64 2.36 12.31
C ALA A 114 -0.21 2.07 13.56
N HIS A 115 -1.51 1.89 13.35
CA HIS A 115 -2.43 1.38 14.37
C HIS A 115 -2.33 -0.14 14.51
N GLN A 116 -1.87 -0.80 13.44
CA GLN A 116 -1.65 -2.25 13.38
C GLN A 116 -0.42 -2.53 12.53
N VAL A 117 0.47 -3.37 13.04
CA VAL A 117 1.65 -3.86 12.31
C VAL A 117 1.51 -5.36 12.05
N ILE A 118 1.69 -5.75 10.80
CA ILE A 118 1.66 -7.13 10.32
C ILE A 118 3.03 -7.45 9.75
N GLU A 119 3.81 -8.20 10.52
CA GLU A 119 5.11 -8.70 10.06
C GLU A 119 4.94 -9.99 9.29
N TYR A 120 5.79 -10.23 8.28
CA TYR A 120 5.82 -11.48 7.53
C TYR A 120 7.24 -11.91 7.18
N GLU A 121 7.52 -13.21 7.30
CA GLU A 121 8.75 -13.81 6.80
C GLU A 121 8.62 -14.18 5.30
N GLN A 122 7.47 -14.75 4.95
CA GLN A 122 7.13 -15.27 3.62
C GLN A 122 5.79 -14.72 3.13
N LEU A 123 5.64 -14.60 1.82
CA LEU A 123 4.43 -14.03 1.19
C LEU A 123 3.16 -14.85 1.49
N ASP A 124 3.24 -16.18 1.51
CA ASP A 124 2.08 -17.03 1.84
C ASP A 124 1.55 -16.80 3.27
N ASN A 125 2.46 -16.51 4.20
CA ASN A 125 2.11 -16.13 5.57
C ASN A 125 1.38 -14.78 5.59
N LEU A 126 1.86 -13.82 4.80
CA LEU A 126 1.20 -12.52 4.65
C LEU A 126 -0.22 -12.68 4.11
N TYR A 127 -0.40 -13.40 3.00
CA TYR A 127 -1.71 -13.56 2.36
C TYR A 127 -2.74 -14.20 3.31
N SER A 128 -2.30 -15.20 4.08
CA SER A 128 -3.12 -15.84 5.11
C SER A 128 -3.53 -14.88 6.22
N LYS A 129 -2.64 -13.98 6.67
CA LYS A 129 -2.94 -12.95 7.67
C LYS A 129 -3.94 -11.92 7.14
N LEU A 130 -3.79 -11.48 5.89
CA LEU A 130 -4.68 -10.47 5.29
C LEU A 130 -6.12 -10.98 5.08
N LYS A 131 -6.32 -12.28 4.86
CA LYS A 131 -7.67 -12.88 4.75
C LYS A 131 -8.50 -12.81 6.04
N ASN A 132 -7.85 -12.55 7.18
CA ASN A 132 -8.49 -12.49 8.50
C ASN A 132 -8.46 -11.09 9.10
N ILE A 133 -8.07 -10.08 8.32
CA ILE A 133 -8.02 -8.71 8.80
C ILE A 133 -9.44 -8.15 8.91
N GLN A 134 -9.69 -7.34 9.95
CA GLN A 134 -10.96 -6.66 10.20
C GLN A 134 -10.84 -5.16 9.99
#